data_AF-A0A931P2C6-F1
#
_entry.id   AF-A0A931P2C6-F1
#
_cell.length_a   1.000
_cell.length_b   1.000
_cell.length_c   1.000
_cell.angle_alpha   90.00
_cell.angle_beta   90.00
_cell.angle_gamma   90.00
#
_symmetry.space_group_name_H-M   'P 1'
#
loop_
_entity.id
_entity.type
_entity.pdbx_description
1 polymer ?
#
loop_
_entity_poly.entity_id
_entity_poly.type
_entity_poly.pdbx_seq_one_letter_code
_entity_poly.pdbx_strand_id
1 'polypeptide(L)'
;MILHELAKPITHRRGVALMLVALLMPCFFGFFALTIDIGQAMETRRLLQATADAVAISVTQRANRGFTPTQQLTQANVIRAFNLSSSNVLGWNLGTIDTINNPPLSGPYAGNSNFYEVIVSANIQGIFAPIVGFIGPSRVTARAVSGLDNDDEIESILALDPCADSGISMSGNSTLRIDGAILTNSGRGGVDQFGNTVNLNLSGYGISLGSNNAIRARKISVRGGVISSGIGSISNYSSGGPNPLIANLRRVLPDPLATLPIPNASNTTPAGTTAIPTADWSKAANQRTTVSVTNGQNRTISPGIYGDISVNPGGRLTLNPGVYIIAPSGSNTGFRINGSVTGSNVMIYMTSSNFGGNSPGAKDIADGPLNSTVVNPTDNSCKFTPENSSEGGASFSWFSITSGGSNNNVSLTGITDPSSPFYRLVVFQRRRNQNDLVVSPGSGASCSISGIVYAKWAAFSVGGNGVTNISYPLAVSRFALSGGGQLNITATDVGWQTSQSPYLVE
;
A
#
# COMPACT_ATOMS: atom_id res chain seq x y z
N MET A 1 -51.08 68.26 -65.87
CA MET A 1 -51.45 67.74 -64.54
C MET A 1 -52.17 66.41 -64.76
N ILE A 2 -51.81 65.39 -63.98
CA ILE A 2 -52.42 64.05 -63.87
C ILE A 2 -51.85 62.95 -64.80
N LEU A 3 -50.71 62.42 -64.35
CA LEU A 3 -50.38 60.99 -64.11
C LEU A 3 -50.80 59.92 -65.14
N HIS A 4 -49.81 59.39 -65.85
CA HIS A 4 -49.82 58.01 -66.33
C HIS A 4 -48.47 57.37 -65.95
N GLU A 5 -48.37 56.88 -64.71
CA GLU A 5 -47.29 55.97 -64.33
C GLU A 5 -47.54 54.62 -65.03
N LEU A 6 -46.65 54.29 -65.96
CA LEU A 6 -46.50 52.95 -66.51
C LEU A 6 -45.91 52.03 -65.44
N ALA A 7 -46.76 51.26 -64.77
CA ALA A 7 -46.35 50.13 -63.93
C ALA A 7 -45.62 49.11 -64.81
N LYS A 8 -44.30 49.05 -64.68
CA LYS A 8 -43.44 48.05 -65.32
C LYS A 8 -43.60 46.73 -64.54
N PRO A 9 -44.13 45.64 -65.13
CA PRO A 9 -44.27 44.37 -64.43
C PRO A 9 -42.89 43.77 -64.19
N ILE A 10 -42.49 43.66 -62.91
CA ILE A 10 -41.31 42.92 -62.50
C ILE A 10 -41.65 41.44 -62.68
N THR A 11 -41.09 40.81 -63.72
CA THR A 11 -41.28 39.38 -64.00
C THR A 11 -40.84 38.52 -62.81
N HIS A 12 -41.79 37.78 -62.24
CA HIS A 12 -41.62 36.89 -61.09
C HIS A 12 -40.63 35.74 -61.38
N ARG A 13 -39.42 35.80 -60.80
CA ARG A 13 -38.53 34.63 -60.63
C ARG A 13 -38.91 33.75 -59.42
N ARG A 14 -40.18 33.72 -59.00
CA ARG A 14 -40.63 33.04 -57.77
C ARG A 14 -40.84 31.53 -57.93
N GLY A 15 -41.14 31.04 -59.14
CA GLY A 15 -41.37 29.60 -59.38
C GLY A 15 -40.09 28.76 -59.43
N VAL A 16 -39.06 29.26 -60.14
CA VAL A 16 -37.77 28.55 -60.27
C VAL A 16 -37.04 28.44 -58.93
N ALA A 17 -37.10 29.49 -58.10
CA ALA A 17 -36.53 29.45 -56.75
C ALA A 17 -37.21 28.39 -55.86
N LEU A 18 -38.53 28.24 -55.96
CA LEU A 18 -39.29 27.26 -55.19
C LEU A 18 -38.98 25.82 -55.64
N MET A 19 -38.83 25.58 -56.94
CA MET A 19 -38.38 24.28 -57.48
C MET A 19 -36.96 23.95 -57.05
N LEU A 20 -36.04 24.92 -57.08
CA LEU A 20 -34.66 24.73 -56.66
C LEU A 20 -34.56 24.45 -55.15
N VAL A 21 -35.31 25.17 -54.32
CA VAL A 21 -35.38 24.94 -52.87
C VAL A 21 -36.00 23.57 -52.57
N ALA A 22 -37.09 23.18 -53.24
CA ALA A 22 -37.71 21.87 -53.04
C ALA A 22 -36.78 20.72 -53.41
N LEU A 23 -35.93 20.88 -54.42
CA LEU A 23 -34.95 19.88 -54.83
C LEU A 23 -33.72 19.82 -53.91
N LEU A 24 -33.31 20.95 -53.33
CA LEU A 24 -32.17 21.02 -52.41
C LEU A 24 -32.54 20.69 -50.95
N MET A 25 -33.80 20.84 -50.55
CA MET A 25 -34.26 20.63 -49.18
C MET A 25 -33.99 19.21 -48.64
N PRO A 26 -34.25 18.11 -49.38
CA PRO A 26 -33.87 16.76 -48.96
C PRO A 26 -32.34 16.60 -48.74
N CYS A 27 -31.53 17.30 -49.54
CA CYS A 27 -30.07 17.27 -49.41
C CYS A 27 -29.63 17.91 -48.08
N PHE A 28 -30.20 19.07 -47.73
CA PHE A 28 -29.93 19.73 -46.44
C PHE A 28 -30.40 18.89 -45.24
N PHE A 29 -31.58 18.26 -45.32
CA PHE A 29 -32.04 17.35 -44.27
C PHE A 29 -31.17 16.09 -44.15
N GLY A 30 -30.63 15.58 -45.25
CA GLY A 30 -29.66 14.49 -45.25
C GLY A 30 -28.37 14.84 -44.51
N PHE A 31 -27.81 16.03 -44.74
CA PHE A 31 -26.63 16.49 -43.99
C PHE A 31 -26.92 16.75 -42.51
N PHE A 32 -28.11 17.25 -42.17
CA PHE A 32 -28.53 17.45 -40.78
C PHE A 32 -28.67 16.12 -40.04
N ALA A 33 -29.35 15.15 -40.66
CA ALA A 33 -29.49 13.78 -40.15
C ALA A 33 -28.12 13.13 -39.88
N LEU A 34 -27.21 13.21 -40.85
CA LEU A 34 -25.86 12.68 -40.71
C LEU A 34 -25.09 13.34 -39.56
N THR A 35 -25.24 14.67 -39.40
CA THR A 35 -24.57 15.41 -38.32
C THR A 35 -25.02 14.94 -36.94
N ILE A 36 -26.31 14.66 -36.77
CA ILE A 36 -26.85 14.15 -35.50
C ILE A 36 -26.33 12.73 -35.22
N ASP A 37 -26.40 11.84 -36.20
CA ASP A 37 -25.97 10.44 -36.02
C ASP A 37 -24.46 10.35 -35.75
N ILE A 38 -23.63 11.16 -36.44
CA ILE A 38 -22.20 11.26 -36.16
C ILE A 38 -21.97 11.85 -34.77
N GLY A 39 -22.71 12.89 -34.37
CA GLY A 39 -22.60 13.49 -33.05
C GLY A 39 -22.87 12.48 -31.93
N GLN A 40 -23.91 11.66 -32.08
CA GLN A 40 -24.22 10.58 -31.14
C GLN A 40 -23.11 9.51 -31.11
N ALA A 41 -22.57 9.13 -32.27
CA ALA A 41 -21.48 8.16 -32.36
C ALA A 41 -20.19 8.67 -31.71
N MET A 42 -19.84 9.94 -31.92
CA MET A 42 -18.68 10.58 -31.32
C MET A 42 -18.81 10.71 -29.80
N GLU A 43 -19.99 11.09 -29.30
CA GLU A 43 -20.22 11.16 -27.86
C GLU A 43 -20.13 9.77 -27.21
N THR A 44 -20.74 8.76 -27.84
CA THR A 44 -20.64 7.38 -27.37
C THR A 44 -19.19 6.92 -27.35
N ARG A 45 -18.40 7.25 -28.37
CA ARG A 45 -16.97 6.91 -28.41
C ARG A 45 -16.19 7.58 -27.27
N ARG A 46 -16.45 8.86 -26.97
CA ARG A 46 -15.80 9.58 -25.87
C ARG A 46 -16.09 8.94 -24.51
N LEU A 47 -17.35 8.56 -24.29
CA LEU A 47 -17.78 7.85 -23.07
C LEU A 47 -17.17 6.46 -22.97
N LEU A 48 -17.13 5.71 -24.08
CA LEU A 48 -16.50 4.39 -24.13
C LEU A 48 -14.99 4.47 -23.87
N GLN A 49 -14.30 5.48 -24.38
CA GLN A 49 -12.87 5.67 -24.13
C GLN A 49 -12.61 5.96 -22.65
N ALA A 50 -13.31 6.92 -22.05
CA ALA A 50 -13.19 7.20 -20.62
C ALA A 50 -13.51 5.97 -19.75
N THR A 51 -14.45 5.14 -20.19
CA THR A 51 -14.78 3.88 -19.52
C THR A 51 -13.68 2.84 -19.68
N ALA A 52 -13.14 2.65 -20.89
CA ALA A 52 -12.05 1.73 -21.16
C ALA A 52 -10.80 2.11 -20.35
N ASP A 53 -10.46 3.39 -20.30
CA ASP A 53 -9.34 3.94 -19.53
C ASP A 53 -9.48 3.65 -18.03
N ALA A 54 -10.64 3.95 -17.46
CA ALA A 54 -10.91 3.67 -16.05
C ALA A 54 -10.90 2.17 -15.72
N VAL A 55 -11.46 1.34 -16.61
CA VAL A 55 -11.47 -0.11 -16.43
C VAL A 55 -10.05 -0.69 -16.54
N ALA A 56 -9.26 -0.27 -17.52
CA ALA A 56 -7.88 -0.73 -17.71
C ALA A 56 -7.04 -0.49 -16.44
N ILE A 57 -7.02 0.74 -15.93
CA ILE A 57 -6.36 1.09 -14.65
C ILE A 57 -6.78 0.16 -13.52
N SER A 58 -8.09 -0.09 -13.39
CA SER A 58 -8.63 -0.92 -12.32
C SER A 58 -8.21 -2.38 -12.41
N VAL A 59 -8.16 -2.93 -13.63
CA VAL A 59 -7.75 -4.30 -13.90
C VAL A 59 -6.27 -4.46 -13.55
N THR A 60 -5.41 -3.58 -14.06
CA THR A 60 -3.98 -3.59 -13.75
C THR A 60 -3.74 -3.47 -12.24
N GLN A 61 -4.46 -2.58 -11.54
CA GLN A 61 -4.33 -2.45 -10.09
C GLN A 61 -4.77 -3.71 -9.32
N ARG A 62 -5.81 -4.40 -9.78
CA ARG A 62 -6.32 -5.62 -9.15
C ARG A 62 -5.44 -6.81 -9.44
N ALA A 63 -4.90 -6.90 -10.65
CA ALA A 63 -3.88 -7.86 -11.00
C ALA A 63 -2.64 -7.72 -10.09
N ASN A 64 -2.17 -6.49 -9.84
CA ASN A 64 -1.07 -6.24 -8.90
C ASN A 64 -1.40 -6.68 -7.46
N ARG A 65 -2.68 -6.76 -7.11
CA ARG A 65 -3.15 -7.24 -5.79
C ARG A 65 -3.35 -8.76 -5.74
N GLY A 66 -2.93 -9.50 -6.76
CA GLY A 66 -3.08 -10.96 -6.84
C GLY A 66 -4.51 -11.44 -7.09
N PHE A 67 -5.40 -10.58 -7.59
CA PHE A 67 -6.77 -10.96 -7.90
C PHE A 67 -6.78 -11.92 -9.10
N THR A 68 -7.63 -12.94 -9.05
CA THR A 68 -7.84 -13.83 -10.20
C THR A 68 -8.55 -13.10 -11.34
N PRO A 69 -8.41 -13.54 -12.61
CA PRO A 69 -9.06 -12.89 -13.75
C PRO A 69 -10.58 -12.74 -13.58
N THR A 70 -11.24 -13.71 -12.95
CA THR A 70 -12.68 -13.66 -12.64
C THR A 70 -13.01 -12.51 -11.66
N GLN A 71 -12.20 -12.33 -10.62
CA GLN A 71 -12.39 -11.24 -9.65
C GLN A 71 -12.10 -9.86 -10.28
N GLN A 72 -11.12 -9.79 -11.19
CA GLN A 72 -10.83 -8.58 -11.96
C GLN A 72 -12.03 -8.18 -12.82
N LEU A 73 -12.62 -9.12 -13.56
CA LEU A 73 -13.79 -8.88 -14.42
C LEU A 73 -15.01 -8.42 -13.63
N THR A 74 -15.29 -9.00 -12.46
CA THR A 74 -16.39 -8.56 -11.58
C THR A 74 -16.26 -7.08 -11.19
N GLN A 75 -15.05 -6.63 -10.84
CA GLN A 75 -14.80 -5.23 -10.48
C GLN A 75 -14.84 -4.30 -11.70
N ALA A 76 -14.28 -4.74 -12.82
CA ALA A 76 -14.34 -4.03 -14.10
C ALA A 76 -15.79 -3.75 -14.51
N ASN A 77 -16.69 -4.72 -14.32
CA ASN A 77 -18.12 -4.57 -14.58
C ASN A 77 -18.78 -3.50 -13.68
N VAL A 78 -18.37 -3.38 -12.41
CA VAL A 78 -18.89 -2.36 -11.48
C VAL A 78 -18.47 -0.95 -11.93
N ILE A 79 -17.19 -0.77 -12.29
CA ILE A 79 -16.65 0.53 -12.72
C ILE A 79 -17.28 0.96 -14.06
N ARG A 80 -17.40 0.01 -14.99
CA ARG A 80 -18.11 0.24 -16.25
C ARG A 80 -19.55 0.69 -16.01
N ALA A 81 -20.29 -0.04 -15.16
CA ALA A 81 -21.67 0.30 -14.84
C ALA A 81 -21.78 1.70 -14.22
N PHE A 82 -20.84 2.07 -13.33
CA PHE A 82 -20.78 3.41 -12.74
C PHE A 82 -20.54 4.50 -13.79
N ASN A 83 -19.52 4.37 -14.64
CA ASN A 83 -19.18 5.37 -15.67
C ASN A 83 -20.28 5.54 -16.73
N LEU A 84 -21.00 4.47 -17.06
CA LEU A 84 -22.06 4.48 -18.07
C LEU A 84 -23.45 4.79 -17.47
N SER A 85 -23.60 4.83 -16.14
CA SER A 85 -24.89 5.06 -15.46
C SER A 85 -25.49 6.44 -15.74
N SER A 86 -24.67 7.47 -15.93
CA SER A 86 -25.12 8.84 -16.25
C SER A 86 -25.64 9.04 -17.68
N SER A 87 -25.53 8.02 -18.54
CA SER A 87 -25.89 8.10 -19.96
C SER A 87 -27.27 7.49 -20.29
N ASN A 88 -28.00 6.98 -19.29
CA ASN A 88 -29.24 6.23 -19.48
C ASN A 88 -30.49 7.12 -19.73
N VAL A 89 -30.35 8.27 -20.39
CA VAL A 89 -31.50 9.16 -20.66
C VAL A 89 -32.38 8.62 -21.80
N LEU A 90 -31.92 7.65 -22.60
CA LEU A 90 -32.61 7.15 -23.80
C LEU A 90 -32.67 5.61 -23.97
N GLY A 91 -32.30 4.81 -22.95
CA GLY A 91 -32.49 3.35 -22.99
C GLY A 91 -31.60 2.57 -23.97
N TRP A 92 -30.54 3.17 -24.50
CA TRP A 92 -29.55 2.49 -25.35
C TRP A 92 -28.67 1.55 -24.51
N ASN A 93 -28.35 0.36 -25.05
CA ASN A 93 -27.55 -0.65 -24.35
C ASN A 93 -26.26 -0.05 -23.78
N LEU A 94 -26.07 -0.23 -22.47
CA LEU A 94 -24.86 0.13 -21.76
C LEU A 94 -23.70 -0.63 -22.41
N GLY A 95 -22.63 0.08 -22.78
CA GLY A 95 -21.44 -0.55 -23.33
C GLY A 95 -20.95 -1.71 -22.46
N THR A 96 -20.49 -2.78 -23.11
CA THR A 96 -20.00 -4.01 -22.49
C THR A 96 -18.49 -4.09 -22.57
N ILE A 97 -17.88 -4.73 -21.58
CA ILE A 97 -16.46 -5.14 -21.70
C ILE A 97 -16.46 -6.38 -22.59
N ASP A 98 -15.78 -6.31 -23.72
CA ASP A 98 -15.69 -7.44 -24.64
C ASP A 98 -14.62 -8.41 -24.17
N THR A 99 -13.44 -7.89 -23.85
CA THR A 99 -12.26 -8.68 -23.47
C THR A 99 -11.34 -7.89 -22.55
N ILE A 100 -10.65 -8.63 -21.68
CA ILE A 100 -9.48 -8.17 -20.92
C ILE A 100 -8.33 -9.12 -21.29
N ASN A 101 -7.28 -8.60 -21.92
CA ASN A 101 -6.14 -9.39 -22.36
C ASN A 101 -4.90 -9.07 -21.52
N ASN A 102 -4.16 -10.09 -21.09
CA ASN A 102 -2.79 -10.01 -20.61
C ASN A 102 -2.00 -11.19 -21.19
N PRO A 103 -1.00 -10.96 -22.07
CA PRO A 103 -0.52 -9.66 -22.54
C PRO A 103 -1.47 -9.00 -23.55
N PRO A 104 -1.27 -7.71 -23.93
CA PRO A 104 -2.01 -7.07 -25.02
C PRO A 104 -1.81 -7.82 -26.34
N LEU A 105 -2.87 -7.92 -27.15
CA LEU A 105 -2.84 -8.70 -28.41
C LEU A 105 -2.33 -7.90 -29.61
N SER A 106 -2.38 -6.57 -29.55
CA SER A 106 -2.01 -5.68 -30.65
C SER A 106 -1.57 -4.32 -30.15
N GLY A 107 -1.00 -3.48 -31.02
CA GLY A 107 -0.56 -2.13 -30.68
C GLY A 107 0.72 -2.07 -29.84
N PRO A 108 1.05 -0.91 -29.26
CA PRO A 108 2.17 -0.76 -28.34
C PRO A 108 2.07 -1.76 -27.18
N TYR A 109 3.22 -2.32 -26.77
CA TYR A 109 3.32 -3.31 -25.68
C TYR A 109 2.60 -4.65 -25.93
N ALA A 110 2.26 -4.96 -27.19
CA ALA A 110 1.78 -6.30 -27.58
C ALA A 110 2.77 -7.39 -27.17
N GLY A 111 2.26 -8.47 -26.57
CA GLY A 111 3.06 -9.58 -26.06
C GLY A 111 3.79 -9.33 -24.73
N ASN A 112 3.71 -8.12 -24.15
CA ASN A 112 4.32 -7.82 -22.85
C ASN A 112 3.35 -8.12 -21.69
N SER A 113 3.70 -9.07 -20.82
CA SER A 113 2.86 -9.55 -19.71
C SER A 113 2.66 -8.56 -18.56
N ASN A 114 3.38 -7.43 -18.58
CA ASN A 114 3.24 -6.37 -17.59
C ASN A 114 2.11 -5.38 -17.91
N PHE A 115 1.49 -5.51 -19.09
CA PHE A 115 0.43 -4.64 -19.56
C PHE A 115 -0.89 -5.39 -19.70
N TYR A 116 -1.98 -4.68 -19.47
CA TYR A 116 -3.34 -5.17 -19.64
C TYR A 116 -4.05 -4.35 -20.70
N GLU A 117 -4.75 -5.02 -21.61
CA GLU A 117 -5.58 -4.40 -22.64
C GLU A 117 -7.05 -4.62 -22.32
N VAL A 118 -7.83 -3.56 -22.38
CA VAL A 118 -9.29 -3.60 -22.20
C VAL A 118 -9.96 -3.05 -23.45
N ILE A 119 -10.93 -3.81 -23.95
CA ILE A 119 -11.77 -3.42 -25.08
C ILE A 119 -13.22 -3.33 -24.60
N VAL A 120 -13.83 -2.17 -24.81
CA VAL A 120 -15.23 -1.89 -24.45
C VAL A 120 -15.98 -1.54 -25.72
N SER A 121 -17.20 -2.06 -25.89
CA SER A 121 -18.03 -1.74 -27.05
C SER A 121 -19.46 -1.40 -26.68
N ALA A 122 -20.11 -0.58 -27.50
CA ALA A 122 -21.55 -0.34 -27.44
C ALA A 122 -22.16 -0.43 -28.84
N ASN A 123 -23.39 -0.90 -28.89
CA ASN A 123 -24.19 -0.95 -30.11
C ASN A 123 -25.10 0.28 -30.15
N ILE A 124 -24.83 1.21 -31.06
CA ILE A 124 -25.65 2.41 -31.27
C ILE A 124 -26.56 2.23 -32.47
N GLN A 125 -27.81 2.68 -32.36
CA GLN A 125 -28.68 2.81 -33.52
C GLN A 125 -28.77 4.30 -33.85
N GLY A 126 -28.50 4.67 -35.10
CA GLY A 126 -28.69 6.04 -35.56
C GLY A 126 -30.17 6.41 -35.51
N ILE A 127 -30.45 7.67 -35.21
CA ILE A 127 -31.82 8.22 -35.17
C ILE A 127 -32.36 8.35 -36.60
N PHE A 128 -31.53 8.81 -37.53
CA PHE A 128 -31.92 9.04 -38.92
C PHE A 128 -31.31 8.03 -39.91
N ALA A 129 -30.23 7.34 -39.54
CA ALA A 129 -29.58 6.30 -40.33
C ALA A 129 -30.54 5.23 -40.91
N PRO A 130 -31.58 4.76 -40.17
CA PRO A 130 -32.56 3.82 -40.71
C PRO A 130 -33.37 4.36 -41.90
N ILE A 131 -33.57 5.69 -41.99
CA ILE A 131 -34.36 6.34 -43.04
C ILE A 131 -33.66 6.23 -44.42
N VAL A 132 -32.33 6.18 -44.43
CA VAL A 132 -31.51 6.09 -45.65
C VAL A 132 -30.98 4.66 -45.91
N GLY A 133 -31.55 3.65 -45.23
CA GLY A 133 -31.25 2.24 -45.47
C GLY A 133 -30.13 1.64 -44.62
N PHE A 134 -29.58 2.36 -43.63
CA PHE A 134 -28.71 1.76 -42.62
C PHE A 134 -29.56 1.12 -41.51
N ILE A 135 -30.00 -0.11 -41.78
CA ILE A 135 -30.88 -0.87 -40.91
C ILE A 135 -30.02 -1.78 -40.02
N GLY A 136 -29.68 -1.30 -38.83
CA GLY A 136 -29.00 -2.12 -37.82
C GLY A 136 -28.16 -1.30 -36.84
N PRO A 137 -27.88 -1.85 -35.65
CA PRO A 137 -26.96 -1.20 -34.71
C PRO A 137 -25.55 -1.19 -35.28
N SER A 138 -24.90 -0.03 -35.24
CA SER A 138 -23.47 0.13 -35.50
C SER A 138 -22.70 -0.08 -34.21
N ARG A 139 -21.65 -0.89 -34.27
CA ARG A 139 -20.79 -1.17 -33.11
C ARG A 139 -19.69 -0.12 -33.00
N VAL A 140 -19.67 0.60 -31.88
CA VAL A 140 -18.59 1.53 -31.51
C VAL A 140 -17.71 0.85 -30.49
N THR A 141 -16.39 0.93 -30.68
CA THR A 141 -15.40 0.30 -29.80
C THR A 141 -14.42 1.34 -29.27
N ALA A 142 -13.98 1.15 -28.03
CA ALA A 142 -12.85 1.85 -27.44
C ALA A 142 -11.86 0.85 -26.86
N ARG A 143 -10.59 1.24 -26.85
CA ARG A 143 -9.47 0.41 -26.39
C ARG A 143 -8.59 1.23 -25.47
N ALA A 144 -8.19 0.64 -24.35
CA ALA A 144 -7.22 1.20 -23.43
C ALA A 144 -6.20 0.14 -23.04
N VAL A 145 -4.96 0.57 -22.83
CA VAL A 145 -3.87 -0.27 -22.32
C VAL A 145 -3.31 0.37 -21.07
N SER A 146 -3.06 -0.43 -20.04
CA SER A 146 -2.45 0.05 -18.80
C SER A 146 -1.34 -0.86 -18.31
N GLY A 147 -0.26 -0.24 -17.86
CA GLY A 147 0.87 -0.88 -17.20
C GLY A 147 0.98 -0.44 -15.75
N LEU A 148 1.92 -1.04 -15.03
CA LEU A 148 2.35 -0.54 -13.73
C LEU A 148 3.63 0.27 -13.94
N ASP A 149 3.68 1.48 -13.38
CA ASP A 149 4.93 2.24 -13.37
C ASP A 149 5.96 1.43 -12.59
N ASN A 150 7.12 1.23 -13.20
CA ASN A 150 8.29 0.75 -12.47
C ASN A 150 8.79 1.93 -11.64
N ASP A 151 8.13 2.18 -10.52
CA ASP A 151 8.71 2.97 -9.44
C ASP A 151 9.96 2.20 -8.98
N ASP A 152 11.13 2.55 -9.52
CA ASP A 152 12.44 1.94 -9.20
C ASP A 152 12.89 2.18 -7.74
N GLU A 153 12.00 2.71 -6.90
CA GLU A 153 12.31 3.10 -5.54
C GLU A 153 11.91 2.00 -4.55
N ILE A 154 12.94 1.46 -3.91
CA ILE A 154 12.84 0.43 -2.87
C ILE A 154 11.99 0.95 -1.70
N GLU A 155 10.87 0.29 -1.39
CA GLU A 155 10.08 0.64 -0.20
C GLU A 155 10.84 0.32 1.08
N SER A 156 11.16 1.35 1.85
CA SER A 156 11.96 1.22 3.08
C SER A 156 11.10 1.22 4.33
N ILE A 157 10.03 2.01 4.33
CA ILE A 157 9.06 2.05 5.42
C ILE A 157 7.67 1.98 4.83
N LEU A 158 6.88 1.01 5.29
CA LEU A 158 5.46 0.89 5.03
C LEU A 158 4.70 0.96 6.35
N ALA A 159 4.07 2.10 6.61
CA ALA A 159 3.11 2.26 7.69
C ALA A 159 1.73 1.78 7.20
N LEU A 160 1.35 0.59 7.68
CA LEU A 160 0.22 -0.20 7.19
C LEU A 160 -1.13 0.31 7.66
N ASP A 161 -1.20 0.96 8.82
CA ASP A 161 -2.46 1.30 9.48
C ASP A 161 -3.13 2.54 8.83
N PRO A 162 -4.28 2.38 8.16
CA PRO A 162 -5.01 3.48 7.56
C PRO A 162 -5.61 4.47 8.56
N CYS A 163 -5.64 4.09 9.83
CA CYS A 163 -6.40 4.73 10.89
C CYS A 163 -5.53 5.31 12.00
N ALA A 164 -4.23 5.01 11.98
CA ALA A 164 -3.25 5.61 12.87
C ALA A 164 -3.34 7.15 12.83
N ASP A 165 -3.29 7.79 14.00
CA ASP A 165 -3.33 9.27 14.13
C ASP A 165 -2.21 9.96 13.35
N SER A 166 -1.06 9.27 13.26
CA SER A 166 -0.01 9.52 12.29
C SER A 166 0.64 8.19 11.94
N GLY A 167 0.79 7.91 10.64
CA GLY A 167 1.52 6.72 10.20
C GLY A 167 3.02 6.90 10.33
N ILE A 168 3.51 8.14 10.16
CA ILE A 168 4.88 8.55 10.51
C ILE A 168 4.78 9.71 11.51
N SER A 169 5.42 9.59 12.67
CA SER A 169 5.48 10.68 13.66
C SER A 169 6.91 10.93 14.11
N MET A 170 7.37 12.18 14.05
CA MET A 170 8.70 12.58 14.53
C MET A 170 8.59 13.70 15.56
N SER A 171 9.28 13.54 16.68
CA SER A 171 9.36 14.54 17.76
C SER A 171 10.79 14.69 18.28
N GLY A 172 11.05 15.78 19.01
CA GLY A 172 12.41 16.14 19.40
C GLY A 172 13.18 16.81 18.25
N ASN A 173 14.46 16.45 18.12
CA ASN A 173 15.40 17.01 17.14
C ASN A 173 15.95 15.87 16.26
N SER A 174 15.05 15.13 15.61
CA SER A 174 15.40 13.89 14.92
C SER A 174 15.46 14.07 13.40
N THR A 175 16.42 13.42 12.76
CA THR A 175 16.51 13.36 11.29
C THR A 175 16.32 11.92 10.83
N LEU A 176 15.38 11.72 9.91
CA LEU A 176 15.13 10.46 9.23
C LEU A 176 15.70 10.54 7.83
N ARG A 177 16.77 9.77 7.55
CA ARG A 177 17.37 9.70 6.22
C ARG A 177 17.23 8.30 5.64
N ILE A 178 16.63 8.21 4.46
CA ILE A 178 16.24 6.96 3.79
C ILE A 178 16.63 7.01 2.33
N ASP A 179 17.50 6.09 1.91
CA ASP A 179 17.78 5.86 0.49
C ASP A 179 16.70 4.93 -0.11
N GLY A 180 15.49 5.46 -0.32
CA GLY A 180 14.32 4.69 -0.76
C GLY A 180 13.00 5.42 -0.49
N ALA A 181 11.89 4.68 -0.52
CA ALA A 181 10.55 5.22 -0.40
C ALA A 181 9.93 5.03 1.00
N ILE A 182 9.19 6.04 1.46
CA ILE A 182 8.33 6.00 2.64
C ILE A 182 6.88 5.96 2.18
N LEU A 183 6.10 5.03 2.72
CA LEU A 183 4.69 4.87 2.39
C LEU A 183 3.88 4.83 3.68
N THR A 184 2.81 5.62 3.72
CA THR A 184 1.91 5.63 4.87
C THR A 184 0.46 5.56 4.42
N ASN A 185 -0.23 4.54 4.93
CA ASN A 185 -1.65 4.34 4.70
C ASN A 185 -2.52 5.28 5.55
N SER A 186 -1.96 5.95 6.57
CA SER A 186 -2.74 6.80 7.48
C SER A 186 -3.56 7.83 6.69
N GLY A 187 -4.88 7.75 6.85
CA GLY A 187 -5.86 8.59 6.17
C GLY A 187 -6.19 9.86 6.91
N ARG A 188 -5.32 10.32 7.80
CA ARG A 188 -5.55 11.54 8.59
C ARG A 188 -5.33 12.77 7.70
N GLY A 189 -5.95 13.90 8.04
CA GLY A 189 -5.89 15.12 7.23
C GLY A 189 -4.52 15.79 7.20
N GLY A 190 -4.52 17.09 6.97
CA GLY A 190 -3.31 17.93 6.89
C GLY A 190 -3.30 18.72 5.61
N VAL A 191 -2.13 18.85 5.00
CA VAL A 191 -1.93 19.52 3.72
C VAL A 191 -1.17 18.64 2.73
N ASP A 192 -1.36 18.90 1.44
CA ASP A 192 -0.62 18.26 0.36
C ASP A 192 0.74 18.92 0.10
N GLN A 193 1.49 18.42 -0.90
CA GLN A 193 2.80 18.96 -1.28
C GLN A 193 2.77 20.40 -1.80
N PHE A 194 1.59 20.94 -2.10
CA PHE A 194 1.37 22.32 -2.54
C PHE A 194 0.78 23.20 -1.43
N GLY A 195 0.56 22.64 -0.23
CA GLY A 195 -0.04 23.34 0.90
C GLY A 195 -1.58 23.37 0.87
N ASN A 196 -2.24 22.68 -0.06
CA ASN A 196 -3.70 22.60 -0.08
C ASN A 196 -4.20 21.66 1.00
N THR A 197 -5.30 22.00 1.65
CA THR A 197 -5.89 21.17 2.70
C THR A 197 -6.34 19.81 2.17
N VAL A 198 -5.88 18.75 2.83
CA VAL A 198 -6.35 17.37 2.65
C VAL A 198 -7.28 17.05 3.79
N ASN A 199 -8.57 16.91 3.50
CA ASN A 199 -9.57 16.52 4.48
C ASN A 199 -10.23 15.19 4.09
N LEU A 200 -9.91 14.15 4.86
CA LEU A 200 -10.50 12.81 4.73
C LEU A 200 -11.50 12.52 5.87
N ASN A 201 -12.07 13.58 6.48
CA ASN A 201 -12.98 13.53 7.63
C ASN A 201 -12.39 12.80 8.85
N LEU A 202 -11.06 12.86 9.00
CA LEU A 202 -10.29 12.28 10.09
C LEU A 202 -9.33 13.35 10.64
N SER A 203 -9.52 13.74 11.90
CA SER A 203 -8.63 14.69 12.59
C SER A 203 -7.25 14.08 12.81
N GLY A 204 -6.19 14.87 12.69
CA GLY A 204 -4.79 14.45 12.80
C GLY A 204 -4.01 14.62 11.48
N TYR A 205 -2.82 14.04 11.42
CA TYR A 205 -1.91 14.18 10.27
C TYR A 205 -1.38 12.82 9.84
N GLY A 206 -1.41 12.50 8.54
CA GLY A 206 -0.85 11.26 8.01
C GLY A 206 0.65 11.14 8.29
N ILE A 207 1.36 12.28 8.20
CA ILE A 207 2.72 12.48 8.70
C ILE A 207 2.74 13.69 9.65
N SER A 208 3.25 13.47 10.86
CA SER A 208 3.44 14.52 11.88
C SER A 208 4.93 14.74 12.16
N LEU A 209 5.34 16.01 12.13
CA LEU A 209 6.72 16.47 12.33
C LEU A 209 6.72 17.62 13.34
N GLY A 210 7.52 17.51 14.40
CA GLY A 210 7.85 18.65 15.26
C GLY A 210 8.84 19.61 14.59
N SER A 211 8.98 20.83 15.12
CA SER A 211 9.66 21.96 14.47
C SER A 211 11.11 21.77 14.03
N ASN A 212 11.87 20.85 14.66
CA ASN A 212 13.29 20.61 14.38
C ASN A 212 13.56 19.24 13.74
N ASN A 213 12.53 18.60 13.20
CA ASN A 213 12.65 17.30 12.56
C ASN A 213 12.87 17.46 11.06
N ALA A 214 13.54 16.50 10.43
CA ALA A 214 13.75 16.50 8.98
C ALA A 214 13.61 15.08 8.41
N ILE A 215 12.88 14.95 7.29
CA ILE A 215 12.82 13.71 6.51
C ILE A 215 13.57 13.93 5.19
N ARG A 216 14.48 13.00 4.88
CA ARG A 216 15.18 12.90 3.60
C ARG A 216 14.94 11.53 2.99
N ALA A 217 14.14 11.47 1.93
CA ALA A 217 13.80 10.22 1.25
C ALA A 217 13.76 10.43 -0.28
N ARG A 218 13.82 9.35 -1.07
CA ARG A 218 13.67 9.46 -2.53
C ARG A 218 12.22 9.78 -2.92
N LYS A 219 11.27 9.13 -2.23
CA LYS A 219 9.83 9.36 -2.36
C LYS A 219 9.10 9.15 -1.04
N ILE A 220 8.03 9.90 -0.87
CA ILE A 220 7.16 9.85 0.30
C ILE A 220 5.73 9.86 -0.20
N SER A 221 5.03 8.75 -0.04
CA SER A 221 3.65 8.56 -0.46
C SER A 221 2.73 8.50 0.76
N VAL A 222 1.81 9.45 0.85
CA VAL A 222 0.90 9.60 2.00
C VAL A 222 -0.54 9.50 1.51
N ARG A 223 -1.32 8.58 2.09
CA ARG A 223 -2.76 8.53 1.83
C ARG A 223 -3.46 9.82 2.28
N GLY A 224 -3.17 10.22 3.51
CA GLY A 224 -3.63 11.46 4.12
C GLY A 224 -2.82 12.70 3.73
N GLY A 225 -2.82 13.68 4.62
CA GLY A 225 -1.99 14.89 4.52
C GLY A 225 -0.79 14.87 5.46
N VAL A 226 0.05 15.91 5.33
CA VAL A 226 1.19 16.18 6.23
C VAL A 226 0.84 17.39 7.11
N ILE A 227 1.44 17.50 8.29
CA ILE A 227 1.35 18.74 9.08
C ILE A 227 1.95 19.92 8.29
N SER A 228 1.27 21.07 8.26
CA SER A 228 1.66 22.23 7.45
C SER A 228 3.03 22.82 7.83
N SER A 229 3.36 22.85 9.12
CA SER A 229 4.67 23.28 9.61
C SER A 229 5.81 22.33 9.21
N GLY A 230 5.48 21.11 8.77
CA GLY A 230 6.46 20.07 8.44
C GLY A 230 6.82 19.97 6.96
N ILE A 231 6.09 20.61 6.04
CA ILE A 231 6.36 20.48 4.60
C ILE A 231 7.80 20.90 4.26
N GLY A 232 8.26 22.04 4.81
CA GLY A 232 9.61 22.55 4.56
C GLY A 232 10.73 21.66 5.13
N SER A 233 10.40 20.75 6.04
CA SER A 233 11.32 19.78 6.64
C SER A 233 11.43 18.48 5.84
N ILE A 234 10.63 18.31 4.79
CA ILE A 234 10.66 17.16 3.89
C ILE A 234 11.45 17.53 2.65
N SER A 235 12.50 16.76 2.35
CA SER A 235 13.37 17.01 1.21
C SER A 235 13.86 15.71 0.59
N ASN A 236 14.36 15.79 -0.64
CA ASN A 236 14.89 14.63 -1.33
C ASN A 236 16.11 14.04 -0.59
N TYR A 237 16.35 12.75 -0.75
CA TYR A 237 17.55 12.08 -0.25
C TYR A 237 18.84 12.74 -0.81
N SER A 238 18.86 13.02 -2.11
CA SER A 238 19.96 13.77 -2.74
C SER A 238 19.74 15.27 -2.65
N SER A 239 20.76 16.01 -2.26
CA SER A 239 20.71 17.48 -2.19
C SER A 239 20.34 18.07 -3.56
N GLY A 240 19.35 18.98 -3.59
CA GLY A 240 18.86 19.59 -4.83
C GLY A 240 17.92 18.71 -5.66
N GLY A 241 17.57 17.50 -5.20
CA GLY A 241 16.59 16.64 -5.87
C GLY A 241 15.15 17.19 -5.82
N PRO A 242 14.24 16.64 -6.64
CA PRO A 242 12.84 17.07 -6.68
C PRO A 242 12.14 16.80 -5.34
N ASN A 243 11.05 17.53 -5.06
CA ASN A 243 10.24 17.30 -3.87
C ASN A 243 9.75 15.84 -3.85
N PRO A 244 10.12 15.03 -2.83
CA PRO A 244 9.75 13.62 -2.79
C PRO A 244 8.31 13.39 -2.32
N LEU A 245 7.62 14.41 -1.79
CA LEU A 245 6.31 14.27 -1.17
C LEU A 245 5.18 14.21 -2.20
N ILE A 246 4.39 13.15 -2.11
CA ILE A 246 3.11 12.99 -2.79
C ILE A 246 2.07 12.64 -1.73
N ALA A 247 1.21 13.60 -1.39
CA ALA A 247 0.15 13.44 -0.40
C ALA A 247 -1.23 13.33 -1.07
N ASN A 248 -2.26 13.10 -0.25
CA ASN A 248 -3.66 12.92 -0.72
C ASN A 248 -3.85 11.73 -1.66
N LEU A 249 -3.09 10.65 -1.45
CA LEU A 249 -3.26 9.44 -2.23
C LEU A 249 -4.56 8.73 -1.84
N ARG A 250 -5.42 8.45 -2.82
CA ARG A 250 -6.69 7.75 -2.57
C ARG A 250 -6.54 6.24 -2.32
N ARG A 251 -5.34 5.68 -2.53
CA ARG A 251 -5.05 4.24 -2.45
C ARG A 251 -4.44 3.88 -1.09
N VAL A 252 -5.02 2.86 -0.44
CA VAL A 252 -4.38 2.12 0.65
C VAL A 252 -3.51 1.04 0.03
N LEU A 253 -2.25 0.98 0.44
CA LEU A 253 -1.33 -0.10 0.08
C LEU A 253 -1.68 -1.38 0.86
N PRO A 254 -1.79 -2.53 0.19
CA PRO A 254 -1.95 -3.80 0.87
C PRO A 254 -0.69 -4.15 1.68
N ASP A 255 -0.84 -5.01 2.68
CA ASP A 255 0.28 -5.55 3.45
C ASP A 255 1.01 -6.64 2.62
N PRO A 256 2.27 -6.40 2.15
CA PRO A 256 3.02 -7.37 1.35
C PRO A 256 3.36 -8.64 2.11
N LEU A 257 3.37 -8.59 3.45
CA LEU A 257 3.76 -9.68 4.34
C LEU A 257 2.56 -10.35 5.02
N ALA A 258 1.35 -10.06 4.55
CA ALA A 258 0.11 -10.62 5.07
C ALA A 258 0.05 -12.15 5.01
N THR A 259 0.73 -12.77 4.03
CA THR A 259 0.72 -14.22 3.78
C THR A 259 1.90 -14.97 4.40
N LEU A 260 2.80 -14.29 5.13
CA LEU A 260 3.93 -14.96 5.80
C LEU A 260 3.43 -16.12 6.67
N PRO A 261 4.00 -17.33 6.54
CA PRO A 261 3.60 -18.46 7.37
C PRO A 261 4.02 -18.22 8.82
N ILE A 262 3.30 -18.85 9.75
CA ILE A 262 3.68 -18.83 11.17
C ILE A 262 4.80 -19.87 11.41
N PRO A 263 5.78 -19.58 12.29
CA PRO A 263 6.78 -20.55 12.71
C PRO A 263 6.16 -21.84 13.26
N ASN A 264 6.61 -22.98 12.76
CA ASN A 264 6.25 -24.33 13.16
C ASN A 264 7.46 -25.27 13.03
N ALA A 265 7.34 -26.51 13.47
CA ALA A 265 8.46 -27.45 13.51
C ALA A 265 9.10 -27.76 12.14
N SER A 266 8.41 -27.53 11.01
CA SER A 266 8.93 -27.84 9.68
C SER A 266 9.53 -26.64 8.94
N ASN A 267 9.32 -25.41 9.42
CA ASN A 267 9.81 -24.20 8.74
C ASN A 267 10.79 -23.35 9.56
N THR A 268 11.18 -23.80 10.76
CA THR A 268 12.12 -23.09 11.65
C THR A 268 13.56 -23.60 11.59
N THR A 269 13.90 -24.37 10.55
CA THR A 269 15.26 -24.86 10.29
C THR A 269 15.82 -24.40 8.93
N PRO A 270 15.94 -23.07 8.68
CA PRO A 270 16.64 -22.58 7.51
C PRO A 270 18.05 -23.16 7.35
N ALA A 271 18.58 -23.20 6.13
CA ALA A 271 19.95 -23.63 5.87
C ALA A 271 20.97 -22.85 6.71
N GLY A 272 21.91 -23.56 7.32
CA GLY A 272 22.93 -22.97 8.18
C GLY A 272 22.42 -22.51 9.56
N THR A 273 21.25 -22.99 10.00
CA THR A 273 20.69 -22.71 11.33
C THR A 273 20.55 -23.95 12.20
N THR A 274 20.36 -23.74 13.51
CA THR A 274 20.08 -24.81 14.48
C THR A 274 18.56 -24.98 14.64
N ALA A 275 18.11 -26.24 14.67
CA ALA A 275 16.70 -26.54 14.92
C ALA A 275 16.26 -26.25 16.35
N ILE A 276 15.02 -25.79 16.51
CA ILE A 276 14.35 -25.69 17.81
C ILE A 276 14.19 -27.11 18.38
N PRO A 277 14.63 -27.39 19.62
CA PRO A 277 14.48 -28.70 20.24
C PRO A 277 13.02 -29.20 20.24
N THR A 278 12.78 -30.46 19.89
CA THR A 278 11.42 -31.02 19.78
C THR A 278 10.61 -30.87 21.07
N ALA A 279 11.26 -30.97 22.24
CA ALA A 279 10.62 -30.82 23.54
C ALA A 279 10.07 -29.41 23.80
N ASP A 280 10.63 -28.37 23.17
CA ASP A 280 10.18 -26.99 23.35
C ASP A 280 8.78 -26.77 22.77
N TRP A 281 8.45 -27.43 21.67
CA TRP A 281 7.15 -27.32 21.00
C TRP A 281 5.99 -27.73 21.93
N SER A 282 6.21 -28.71 22.81
CA SER A 282 5.18 -29.18 23.75
C SER A 282 5.07 -28.35 25.05
N LYS A 283 5.97 -27.40 25.31
CA LYS A 283 5.99 -26.68 26.59
C LYS A 283 4.77 -25.78 26.76
N ALA A 284 4.09 -25.93 27.90
CA ALA A 284 3.10 -24.95 28.36
C ALA A 284 3.78 -23.62 28.71
N ALA A 285 3.00 -22.53 28.77
CA ALA A 285 3.54 -21.18 28.97
C ALA A 285 4.43 -21.04 30.21
N ASN A 286 4.06 -21.67 31.32
CA ASN A 286 4.81 -21.68 32.59
C ASN A 286 6.03 -22.63 32.61
N GLN A 287 6.23 -23.44 31.57
CA GLN A 287 7.34 -24.40 31.45
C GLN A 287 8.43 -23.92 30.48
N ARG A 288 8.18 -22.83 29.76
CA ARG A 288 9.14 -22.28 28.79
C ARG A 288 10.35 -21.71 29.51
N THR A 289 11.51 -21.90 28.88
CA THR A 289 12.78 -21.44 29.44
C THR A 289 12.80 -19.91 29.47
N THR A 290 13.26 -19.35 30.57
CA THR A 290 13.55 -17.92 30.70
C THR A 290 15.06 -17.71 30.73
N VAL A 291 15.53 -16.63 30.11
CA VAL A 291 16.93 -16.25 30.05
C VAL A 291 17.05 -14.87 30.67
N SER A 292 17.86 -14.76 31.71
CA SER A 292 18.30 -13.48 32.26
C SER A 292 19.82 -13.45 32.23
N VAL A 293 20.38 -12.40 31.62
CA VAL A 293 21.83 -12.15 31.58
C VAL A 293 22.09 -10.86 32.34
N THR A 294 22.92 -10.91 33.37
CA THR A 294 23.23 -9.77 34.24
C THR A 294 24.65 -9.24 34.02
N ASN A 295 25.02 -8.20 34.76
CA ASN A 295 26.29 -7.51 34.62
C ASN A 295 27.48 -8.48 34.71
N GLY A 296 28.39 -8.40 33.73
CA GLY A 296 29.60 -9.24 33.65
C GLY A 296 29.36 -10.65 33.12
N GLN A 297 28.10 -11.04 32.90
CA GLN A 297 27.78 -12.35 32.33
C GLN A 297 27.86 -12.31 30.80
N ASN A 298 28.46 -13.37 30.23
CA ASN A 298 28.42 -13.65 28.81
C ASN A 298 27.73 -15.00 28.60
N ARG A 299 26.61 -15.01 27.87
CA ARG A 299 25.79 -16.21 27.66
C ARG A 299 25.53 -16.42 26.17
N THR A 300 25.70 -17.64 25.70
CA THR A 300 25.26 -18.06 24.37
C THR A 300 24.02 -18.94 24.50
N ILE A 301 23.01 -18.73 23.66
CA ILE A 301 21.80 -19.56 23.62
C ILE A 301 21.51 -20.05 22.20
N SER A 302 20.94 -21.26 22.10
CA SER A 302 20.47 -21.83 20.83
C SER A 302 19.02 -21.46 20.54
N PRO A 303 18.55 -21.57 19.29
CA PRO A 303 17.14 -21.44 18.93
C PRO A 303 16.23 -22.27 19.83
N GLY A 304 15.08 -21.72 20.20
CA GLY A 304 14.19 -22.29 21.21
C GLY A 304 12.88 -21.53 21.38
N ILE A 305 11.98 -22.07 22.19
CA ILE A 305 10.75 -21.39 22.61
C ILE A 305 10.92 -20.86 24.04
N TYR A 306 11.04 -19.53 24.15
CA TYR A 306 11.37 -18.83 25.38
C TYR A 306 10.16 -18.10 25.98
N GLY A 307 10.06 -18.12 27.31
CA GLY A 307 9.08 -17.32 28.05
C GLY A 307 9.53 -15.87 28.23
N ASP A 308 10.83 -15.64 28.38
CA ASP A 308 11.43 -14.31 28.50
C ASP A 308 12.91 -14.41 28.14
N ILE A 309 13.41 -13.41 27.41
CA ILE A 309 14.84 -13.16 27.21
C ILE A 309 15.10 -11.73 27.67
N SER A 310 15.74 -11.60 28.81
CA SER A 310 16.16 -10.33 29.38
C SER A 310 17.68 -10.23 29.46
N VAL A 311 18.23 -9.13 28.94
CA VAL A 311 19.65 -8.81 29.05
C VAL A 311 19.76 -7.49 29.80
N ASN A 312 20.27 -7.53 31.02
CA ASN A 312 20.44 -6.34 31.86
C ASN A 312 21.73 -5.59 31.49
N PRO A 313 21.89 -4.32 31.93
CA PRO A 313 23.10 -3.55 31.68
C PRO A 313 24.38 -4.31 32.06
N GLY A 314 25.38 -4.27 31.18
CA GLY A 314 26.66 -4.99 31.34
C GLY A 314 26.62 -6.49 31.04
N GLY A 315 25.44 -7.05 30.74
CA GLY A 315 25.29 -8.42 30.24
C GLY A 315 25.54 -8.52 28.73
N ARG A 316 26.05 -9.67 28.29
CA ARG A 316 26.29 -10.00 26.87
C ARG A 316 25.59 -11.30 26.50
N LEU A 317 24.70 -11.23 25.51
CA LEU A 317 23.99 -12.38 24.96
C LEU A 317 24.42 -12.63 23.51
N THR A 318 24.75 -13.87 23.18
CA THR A 318 24.99 -14.31 21.81
C THR A 318 23.93 -15.33 21.41
N LEU A 319 23.31 -15.10 20.25
CA LEU A 319 22.32 -15.97 19.64
C LEU A 319 22.99 -16.81 18.55
N ASN A 320 22.92 -18.13 18.67
CA ASN A 320 23.28 -19.02 17.56
C ASN A 320 22.28 -18.86 16.40
N PRO A 321 22.69 -19.10 15.14
CA PRO A 321 21.80 -18.99 13.98
C PRO A 321 20.51 -19.82 14.12
N GLY A 322 19.36 -19.20 13.82
CA GLY A 322 18.04 -19.84 13.78
C GLY A 322 16.88 -19.01 14.30
N VAL A 323 15.73 -19.66 14.48
CA VAL A 323 14.47 -19.01 14.86
C VAL A 323 14.26 -19.06 16.36
N TYR A 324 14.10 -17.90 16.99
CA TYR A 324 13.80 -17.72 18.40
C TYR A 324 12.34 -17.33 18.56
N ILE A 325 11.56 -18.16 19.25
CA ILE A 325 10.15 -17.87 19.50
C ILE A 325 9.98 -17.36 20.93
N ILE A 326 9.44 -16.16 21.05
CA ILE A 326 9.25 -15.48 22.33
C ILE A 326 7.76 -15.53 22.67
N ALA A 327 7.41 -16.52 23.48
CA ALA A 327 6.05 -16.85 23.86
C ALA A 327 5.90 -16.69 25.38
N PRO A 328 5.40 -15.55 25.87
CA PRO A 328 5.47 -15.13 27.26
C PRO A 328 4.70 -16.05 28.21
N SER A 329 5.09 -16.08 29.48
CA SER A 329 4.34 -16.76 30.55
C SER A 329 3.41 -15.83 31.33
N GLY A 330 3.55 -14.51 31.15
CA GLY A 330 2.77 -13.49 31.86
C GLY A 330 2.97 -12.09 31.29
N SER A 331 2.46 -11.07 31.99
CA SER A 331 2.63 -9.67 31.59
C SER A 331 4.09 -9.21 31.70
N ASN A 332 4.46 -8.21 30.88
CA ASN A 332 5.80 -7.59 30.89
C ASN A 332 6.98 -8.57 30.67
N THR A 333 6.77 -9.64 29.91
CA THR A 333 7.82 -10.57 29.47
C THR A 333 7.98 -10.50 27.96
N GLY A 334 9.16 -10.85 27.45
CA GLY A 334 9.43 -10.81 26.01
C GLY A 334 10.92 -10.81 25.68
N PHE A 335 11.30 -10.10 24.63
CA PHE A 335 12.68 -9.89 24.21
C PHE A 335 13.11 -8.49 24.64
N ARG A 336 13.79 -8.39 25.78
CA ARG A 336 14.05 -7.13 26.49
C ARG A 336 15.55 -6.93 26.71
N ILE A 337 16.17 -6.05 25.93
CA ILE A 337 17.62 -5.88 25.85
C ILE A 337 18.01 -4.50 26.39
N ASN A 338 18.67 -4.48 27.53
CA ASN A 338 19.31 -3.30 28.15
C ASN A 338 20.85 -3.47 28.22
N GLY A 339 21.38 -4.65 27.88
CA GLY A 339 22.82 -4.90 27.68
C GLY A 339 23.19 -5.03 26.20
N SER A 340 24.12 -5.93 25.89
CA SER A 340 24.54 -6.22 24.52
C SER A 340 23.92 -7.53 24.01
N VAL A 341 23.52 -7.55 22.74
CA VAL A 341 23.09 -8.78 22.07
C VAL A 341 23.70 -8.87 20.67
N THR A 342 24.22 -10.04 20.32
CA THR A 342 24.72 -10.34 18.97
C THR A 342 24.05 -11.60 18.43
N GLY A 343 23.61 -11.56 17.18
CA GLY A 343 23.00 -12.70 16.51
C GLY A 343 23.11 -12.54 15.00
N SER A 344 23.61 -13.57 14.31
CA SER A 344 23.67 -13.58 12.85
C SER A 344 22.83 -14.72 12.30
N ASN A 345 22.11 -14.48 11.21
CA ASN A 345 21.17 -15.45 10.63
C ASN A 345 20.12 -15.89 11.68
N VAL A 346 19.49 -14.90 12.32
CA VAL A 346 18.49 -15.09 13.39
C VAL A 346 17.16 -14.42 13.05
N MET A 347 16.08 -15.06 13.47
CA MET A 347 14.74 -14.47 13.45
C MET A 347 14.14 -14.52 14.84
N ILE A 348 13.58 -13.40 15.29
CA ILE A 348 12.86 -13.28 16.56
C ILE A 348 11.37 -13.22 16.24
N TYR A 349 10.65 -14.28 16.62
CA TYR A 349 9.20 -14.36 16.48
C TYR A 349 8.52 -13.99 17.80
N MET A 350 7.80 -12.87 17.80
CA MET A 350 7.14 -12.31 18.99
C MET A 350 5.67 -12.73 19.01
N THR A 351 5.27 -13.57 19.98
CA THR A 351 3.92 -14.13 20.06
C THR A 351 3.32 -13.97 21.46
N SER A 352 2.26 -14.70 21.78
CA SER A 352 1.55 -14.61 23.06
C SER A 352 1.67 -15.90 23.86
N SER A 353 1.16 -15.87 25.08
CA SER A 353 1.24 -17.00 26.00
C SER A 353 0.57 -18.28 25.45
N ASN A 354 -0.37 -18.14 24.50
CA ASN A 354 -1.11 -19.23 23.90
C ASN A 354 -0.40 -19.95 22.73
N PHE A 355 0.85 -19.61 22.41
CA PHE A 355 1.62 -20.22 21.32
C PHE A 355 1.94 -21.73 21.49
N GLY A 356 1.65 -22.36 22.62
CA GLY A 356 2.12 -23.74 22.94
C GLY A 356 1.02 -24.71 23.36
N GLY A 357 1.43 -25.86 23.89
CA GLY A 357 0.56 -26.99 24.23
C GLY A 357 0.51 -28.04 23.11
N ASN A 358 -0.63 -28.71 22.93
CA ASN A 358 -0.79 -29.79 21.95
C ASN A 358 -0.87 -29.30 20.48
N SER A 359 -0.97 -27.98 20.24
CA SER A 359 -1.04 -27.41 18.90
C SER A 359 -0.35 -26.05 18.84
N PRO A 360 0.99 -26.02 18.85
CA PRO A 360 1.75 -24.78 18.87
C PRO A 360 1.45 -23.90 17.65
N GLY A 361 1.32 -22.60 17.87
CA GLY A 361 1.00 -21.63 16.81
C GLY A 361 -0.40 -21.73 16.20
N ALA A 362 -1.29 -22.60 16.68
CA ALA A 362 -2.64 -22.75 16.09
C ALA A 362 -3.47 -21.46 16.17
N LYS A 363 -3.33 -20.68 17.25
CA LYS A 363 -4.01 -19.38 17.41
C LYS A 363 -3.43 -18.33 16.47
N ASP A 364 -2.11 -18.30 16.33
CA ASP A 364 -1.39 -17.42 15.42
C ASP A 364 -1.73 -17.71 13.95
N ILE A 365 -1.91 -18.97 13.58
CA ILE A 365 -2.35 -19.38 12.24
C ILE A 365 -3.79 -18.91 11.98
N ALA A 366 -4.64 -18.96 13.00
CA ALA A 366 -6.00 -18.44 12.94
C ALA A 366 -6.06 -16.90 12.89
N ASP A 367 -4.94 -16.20 13.07
CA ASP A 367 -4.84 -14.77 12.78
C ASP A 367 -4.86 -14.57 11.27
N GLY A 368 -6.06 -14.62 10.70
CA GLY A 368 -6.27 -14.57 9.27
C GLY A 368 -5.65 -13.31 8.62
N PRO A 369 -5.31 -13.38 7.32
CA PRO A 369 -4.83 -12.23 6.56
C PRO A 369 -5.86 -11.08 6.47
N LEU A 370 -7.14 -11.38 6.73
CA LEU A 370 -8.32 -10.53 6.54
C LEU A 370 -8.79 -9.76 7.79
N ASN A 371 -7.91 -9.46 8.74
CA ASN A 371 -8.22 -8.39 9.70
C ASN A 371 -8.22 -7.06 8.94
N SER A 372 -9.33 -6.79 8.26
CA SER A 372 -9.58 -5.59 7.46
C SER A 372 -9.80 -4.44 8.43
N THR A 373 -9.13 -3.32 8.18
CA THR A 373 -9.55 -2.05 8.77
C THR A 373 -10.93 -1.73 8.23
N VAL A 374 -11.95 -1.79 9.08
CA VAL A 374 -13.28 -1.30 8.74
C VAL A 374 -13.27 0.18 9.05
N VAL A 375 -13.21 1.01 8.00
CA VAL A 375 -13.59 2.42 8.13
C VAL A 375 -15.11 2.40 8.21
N ASN A 376 -15.67 2.69 9.38
CA ASN A 376 -17.11 2.80 9.52
C ASN A 376 -17.58 4.00 8.69
N PRO A 377 -18.42 3.80 7.66
CA PRO A 377 -18.80 4.86 6.73
C PRO A 377 -19.72 5.92 7.34
N THR A 378 -20.31 5.69 8.52
CA THR A 378 -21.31 6.60 9.13
C THR A 378 -20.73 7.57 10.15
N ASP A 379 -19.65 7.22 10.83
CA ASP A 379 -19.01 8.07 11.84
C ASP A 379 -17.52 8.32 11.55
N ASN A 380 -17.01 7.84 10.41
CA ASN A 380 -15.58 7.83 10.07
C ASN A 380 -14.71 7.21 11.17
N SER A 381 -15.29 6.47 12.13
CA SER A 381 -14.52 5.75 13.13
C SER A 381 -13.85 4.57 12.46
N CYS A 382 -12.54 4.58 12.52
CA CYS A 382 -11.75 3.42 12.19
C CYS A 382 -11.81 2.45 13.36
N LYS A 383 -12.52 1.33 13.21
CA LYS A 383 -12.56 0.29 14.26
C LYS A 383 -11.64 -0.85 13.91
N PHE A 384 -10.74 -1.13 14.85
CA PHE A 384 -9.83 -2.25 14.82
C PHE A 384 -10.64 -3.53 14.99
N THR A 385 -10.53 -4.47 14.06
CA THR A 385 -11.07 -5.81 14.25
C THR A 385 -9.97 -6.85 14.08
N PRO A 386 -9.80 -7.76 15.04
CA PRO A 386 -10.50 -7.91 16.32
C PRO A 386 -9.85 -7.16 17.49
N GLU A 387 -10.65 -6.73 18.46
CA GLU A 387 -10.19 -6.29 19.78
C GLU A 387 -9.54 -7.47 20.55
N ASN A 388 -8.48 -7.18 21.32
CA ASN A 388 -7.78 -8.16 22.19
C ASN A 388 -8.72 -8.86 23.19
N SER A 389 -9.91 -8.30 23.44
CA SER A 389 -10.98 -8.88 24.26
C SER A 389 -11.45 -10.26 23.78
N SER A 390 -11.17 -10.63 22.52
CA SER A 390 -11.49 -11.94 21.93
C SER A 390 -10.43 -13.05 22.19
N GLU A 391 -9.28 -12.74 22.80
CA GLU A 391 -8.16 -13.69 23.01
C GLU A 391 -8.21 -14.44 24.35
N GLY A 392 -9.23 -14.23 25.19
CA GLY A 392 -9.38 -14.94 26.47
C GLY A 392 -8.27 -14.65 27.50
N GLY A 393 -7.68 -13.45 27.49
CA GLY A 393 -6.67 -13.04 28.47
C GLY A 393 -5.22 -13.45 28.15
N ALA A 394 -4.90 -13.80 26.90
CA ALA A 394 -3.53 -14.08 26.48
C ALA A 394 -2.60 -12.86 26.72
N SER A 395 -1.41 -13.12 27.27
CA SER A 395 -0.37 -12.09 27.44
C SER A 395 0.51 -12.06 26.19
N PHE A 396 0.78 -10.89 25.63
CA PHE A 396 1.64 -10.72 24.47
C PHE A 396 3.07 -10.34 24.85
N SER A 397 4.05 -10.84 24.09
CA SER A 397 5.46 -10.54 24.32
C SER A 397 5.78 -9.08 24.02
N TRP A 398 6.69 -8.49 24.79
CA TRP A 398 7.26 -7.17 24.55
C TRP A 398 8.58 -7.27 23.81
N PHE A 399 8.81 -6.39 22.82
CA PHE A 399 10.12 -6.22 22.20
C PHE A 399 10.70 -4.87 22.60
N SER A 400 11.83 -4.87 23.29
CA SER A 400 12.52 -3.63 23.62
C SER A 400 14.03 -3.79 23.53
N ILE A 401 14.67 -2.81 22.92
CA ILE A 401 16.12 -2.60 22.93
C ILE A 401 16.34 -1.21 23.52
N THR A 402 16.72 -1.13 24.78
CA THR A 402 16.96 0.10 25.53
C THR A 402 18.36 0.08 26.14
N SER A 403 19.38 -0.18 25.32
CA SER A 403 20.75 -0.36 25.78
C SER A 403 21.33 0.94 26.34
N GLY A 404 21.40 1.09 27.67
CA GLY A 404 21.96 2.27 28.33
C GLY A 404 23.48 2.19 28.48
N GLY A 405 24.25 3.16 27.98
CA GLY A 405 25.69 3.30 28.24
C GLY A 405 26.62 2.95 27.07
N SER A 406 27.84 3.51 27.13
CA SER A 406 28.81 3.66 26.02
C SER A 406 29.39 2.38 25.40
N ASN A 407 29.07 1.19 25.94
CA ASN A 407 29.67 -0.09 25.55
C ASN A 407 28.64 -1.18 25.22
N ASN A 408 27.35 -0.83 25.20
CA ASN A 408 26.32 -1.78 24.81
C ASN A 408 26.10 -1.74 23.30
N ASN A 409 26.29 -2.89 22.66
CA ASN A 409 26.09 -3.04 21.21
C ASN A 409 25.01 -4.09 20.94
N VAL A 410 24.08 -3.73 20.06
CA VAL A 410 23.07 -4.65 19.53
C VAL A 410 23.32 -4.84 18.05
N SER A 411 23.55 -6.09 17.63
CA SER A 411 23.75 -6.45 16.22
C SER A 411 22.97 -7.71 15.90
N LEU A 412 21.94 -7.58 15.07
CA LEU A 412 21.08 -8.67 14.64
C LEU A 412 21.01 -8.69 13.12
N THR A 413 21.24 -9.86 12.50
CA THR A 413 21.00 -10.07 11.07
C THR A 413 19.93 -11.13 10.86
N GLY A 414 19.00 -10.85 9.95
CA GLY A 414 17.89 -11.74 9.60
C GLY A 414 18.33 -13.01 8.90
N ILE A 415 17.39 -13.93 8.67
CA ILE A 415 17.67 -15.20 8.00
C ILE A 415 18.26 -14.97 6.60
N THR A 416 19.37 -15.63 6.26
CA THR A 416 20.06 -15.43 4.98
C THR A 416 19.78 -16.50 3.94
N ASP A 417 19.08 -17.58 4.32
CA ASP A 417 18.68 -18.66 3.42
C ASP A 417 17.50 -18.25 2.52
N PRO A 418 17.69 -18.16 1.19
CA PRO A 418 16.62 -17.78 0.25
C PRO A 418 15.49 -18.80 0.13
N SER A 419 15.71 -20.06 0.54
CA SER A 419 14.69 -21.11 0.50
C SER A 419 13.76 -21.06 1.71
N SER A 420 14.15 -20.35 2.76
CA SER A 420 13.33 -20.16 3.95
C SER A 420 12.15 -19.23 3.66
N PRO A 421 10.94 -19.54 4.11
CA PRO A 421 9.84 -18.58 4.06
C PRO A 421 10.08 -17.33 4.93
N PHE A 422 11.10 -17.37 5.79
CA PHE A 422 11.52 -16.27 6.65
C PHE A 422 12.75 -15.53 6.10
N TYR A 423 13.09 -15.71 4.82
CA TYR A 423 14.22 -15.06 4.20
C TYR A 423 14.24 -13.55 4.48
N ARG A 424 15.38 -13.08 4.99
CA ARG A 424 15.69 -11.71 5.43
C ARG A 424 14.88 -11.18 6.62
N LEU A 425 13.95 -11.94 7.21
CA LEU A 425 13.26 -11.51 8.43
C LEU A 425 14.17 -11.59 9.65
N VAL A 426 14.16 -10.53 10.45
CA VAL A 426 14.84 -10.47 11.76
C VAL A 426 13.84 -10.39 12.91
N VAL A 427 12.73 -9.67 12.73
CA VAL A 427 11.65 -9.59 13.71
C VAL A 427 10.33 -9.82 13.00
N PHE A 428 9.55 -10.78 13.48
CA PHE A 428 8.18 -11.00 13.07
C PHE A 428 7.30 -11.03 14.33
N GLN A 429 6.51 -9.99 14.50
CA GLN A 429 5.50 -9.94 15.53
C GLN A 429 4.17 -10.53 15.03
N ARG A 430 3.61 -11.46 15.82
CA ARG A 430 2.27 -12.05 15.63
C ARG A 430 1.29 -10.94 15.29
N ARG A 431 0.48 -11.14 14.26
CA ARG A 431 -0.33 -10.09 13.63
C ARG A 431 -1.26 -9.37 14.61
N ARG A 432 -1.74 -10.05 15.66
CA ARG A 432 -2.60 -9.46 16.71
C ARG A 432 -1.86 -8.76 17.83
N ASN A 433 -0.55 -8.93 17.95
CA ASN A 433 0.22 -8.29 19.02
C ASN A 433 0.37 -6.79 18.70
N GLN A 434 -0.22 -5.97 19.57
CA GLN A 434 -0.23 -4.50 19.49
C GLN A 434 0.85 -3.85 20.36
N ASN A 435 1.64 -4.63 21.10
CA ASN A 435 2.74 -4.07 21.88
C ASN A 435 3.77 -3.46 20.93
N ASP A 436 4.11 -2.19 21.16
CA ASP A 436 5.07 -1.48 20.32
C ASP A 436 6.46 -2.15 20.36
N LEU A 437 7.11 -2.19 19.21
CA LEU A 437 8.50 -2.56 19.08
C LEU A 437 9.35 -1.33 19.37
N VAL A 438 10.09 -1.33 20.49
CA VAL A 438 10.85 -0.15 20.94
C VAL A 438 12.35 -0.36 20.75
N VAL A 439 13.02 0.57 20.06
CA VAL A 439 14.47 0.61 19.90
C VAL A 439 14.98 2.00 20.31
N SER A 440 15.55 2.11 21.51
CA SER A 440 16.00 3.37 22.09
C SER A 440 17.38 3.21 22.71
N PRO A 441 18.46 3.12 21.91
CA PRO A 441 19.81 3.06 22.44
C PRO A 441 20.19 4.37 23.15
N GLY A 442 20.81 4.24 24.32
CA GLY A 442 21.37 5.36 25.06
C GLY A 442 22.58 6.00 24.36
N SER A 443 23.08 7.11 24.91
CA SER A 443 24.28 7.77 24.39
C SER A 443 25.49 6.83 24.35
N GLY A 444 26.17 6.77 23.21
CA GLY A 444 27.33 5.91 22.99
C GLY A 444 27.01 4.43 22.72
N ALA A 445 25.74 4.02 22.77
CA ALA A 445 25.32 2.69 22.30
C ALA A 445 25.03 2.72 20.79
N SER A 446 25.23 1.58 20.13
CA SER A 446 24.84 1.38 18.74
C SER A 446 23.90 0.18 18.61
N CYS A 447 22.87 0.34 17.79
CA CYS A 447 21.92 -0.72 17.46
C CYS A 447 21.91 -0.91 15.94
N SER A 448 22.21 -2.11 15.48
CA SER A 448 22.17 -2.49 14.07
C SER A 448 21.22 -3.67 13.89
N ILE A 449 20.16 -3.44 13.12
CA ILE A 449 19.20 -4.47 12.74
C ILE A 449 19.24 -4.58 11.22
N SER A 450 19.80 -5.68 10.72
CA SER A 450 19.90 -5.96 9.29
C SER A 450 18.93 -7.06 8.91
N GLY A 451 17.70 -6.67 8.58
CA GLY A 451 16.64 -7.57 8.18
C GLY A 451 15.27 -6.90 8.26
N ILE A 452 14.28 -7.55 7.66
CA ILE A 452 12.90 -7.10 7.63
C ILE A 452 12.30 -7.20 9.04
N VAL A 453 11.68 -6.10 9.48
CA VAL A 453 10.85 -6.06 10.69
C VAL A 453 9.40 -5.96 10.28
N TYR A 454 8.61 -6.95 10.69
CA TYR A 454 7.18 -7.01 10.42
C TYR A 454 6.37 -6.97 11.71
N ALA A 455 5.50 -5.97 11.83
CA ALA A 455 4.60 -5.79 12.96
C ALA A 455 3.30 -5.11 12.50
N LYS A 456 2.39 -5.89 11.93
CA LYS A 456 1.16 -5.40 11.28
C LYS A 456 0.38 -4.36 12.11
N TRP A 457 0.22 -4.60 13.42
CA TRP A 457 -0.63 -3.79 14.31
C TRP A 457 0.10 -3.15 15.49
N ALA A 458 1.43 -3.06 15.45
CA ALA A 458 2.20 -2.37 16.48
C ALA A 458 3.07 -1.26 15.89
N ALA A 459 3.32 -0.23 16.69
CA ALA A 459 4.25 0.80 16.27
C ALA A 459 5.69 0.25 16.31
N PHE A 460 6.51 0.70 15.39
CA PHE A 460 7.96 0.62 15.54
C PHE A 460 8.48 1.99 15.94
N SER A 461 8.96 2.08 17.18
CA SER A 461 9.40 3.33 17.79
C SER A 461 10.90 3.31 17.94
N VAL A 462 11.56 4.28 17.31
CA VAL A 462 12.98 4.54 17.50
C VAL A 462 13.16 5.78 18.37
N GLY A 463 14.02 5.67 19.37
CA GLY A 463 14.26 6.73 20.35
C GLY A 463 15.73 6.86 20.73
N GLY A 464 15.96 7.67 21.75
CA GLY A 464 17.27 7.79 22.40
C GLY A 464 18.23 8.74 21.70
N ASN A 465 19.49 8.71 22.14
CA ASN A 465 20.57 9.56 21.65
C ASN A 465 21.71 8.75 21.00
N GLY A 466 21.57 7.42 20.94
CA GLY A 466 22.50 6.53 20.26
C GLY A 466 22.24 6.47 18.74
N VAL A 467 23.11 5.74 18.02
CA VAL A 467 22.94 5.51 16.58
C VAL A 467 22.18 4.20 16.37
N THR A 468 21.05 4.26 15.69
CA THR A 468 20.34 3.07 15.21
C THR A 468 20.52 2.99 13.69
N ASN A 469 20.92 1.82 13.20
CA ASN A 469 21.03 1.51 11.78
C ASN A 469 20.09 0.36 11.46
N ILE A 470 19.16 0.59 10.54
CA ILE A 470 18.30 -0.45 10.01
C ILE A 470 18.63 -0.63 8.54
N SER A 471 18.96 -1.87 8.19
CA SER A 471 19.10 -2.31 6.81
C SER A 471 17.92 -3.22 6.52
N TYR A 472 17.28 -3.04 5.36
CA TYR A 472 16.02 -3.66 4.89
C TYR A 472 14.70 -2.96 5.27
N PRO A 473 13.61 -3.26 4.52
CA PRO A 473 12.31 -2.64 4.72
C PRO A 473 11.63 -2.94 6.06
N LEU A 474 10.84 -1.97 6.52
CA LEU A 474 9.96 -2.06 7.69
C LEU A 474 8.50 -2.12 7.23
N ALA A 475 7.72 -3.07 7.75
CA ALA A 475 6.27 -3.14 7.53
C ALA A 475 5.55 -3.18 8.89
N VAL A 476 5.08 -2.02 9.33
CA VAL A 476 4.64 -1.76 10.72
C VAL A 476 3.30 -1.02 10.71
N SER A 477 2.54 -1.03 11.80
CA SER A 477 1.29 -0.24 11.86
C SER A 477 1.58 1.25 11.63
N ARG A 478 2.52 1.77 12.41
CA ARG A 478 3.01 3.14 12.35
C ARG A 478 4.48 3.17 12.75
N PHE A 479 5.18 4.20 12.31
CA PHE A 479 6.57 4.43 12.62
C PHE A 479 6.71 5.72 13.43
N ALA A 480 7.43 5.65 14.54
CA ALA A 480 7.70 6.79 15.40
C ALA A 480 9.20 6.99 15.58
N LEU A 481 9.64 8.25 15.49
CA LEU A 481 11.00 8.66 15.83
C LEU A 481 10.93 9.75 16.91
N SER A 482 11.76 9.61 17.94
CA SER A 482 11.85 10.56 19.05
C SER A 482 13.29 10.71 19.54
N GLY A 483 13.57 11.78 20.30
CA GLY A 483 14.89 12.03 20.87
C GLY A 483 15.74 13.01 20.04
N GLY A 484 17.05 13.03 20.33
CA GLY A 484 18.01 13.94 19.68
C GLY A 484 19.01 13.26 18.75
N GLY A 485 18.90 11.93 18.56
CA GLY A 485 19.78 11.15 17.70
C GLY A 485 19.43 11.24 16.20
N GLN A 486 20.43 11.04 15.35
CA GLN A 486 20.25 10.82 13.91
C GLN A 486 19.93 9.35 13.66
N LEU A 487 18.81 9.06 12.98
CA LEU A 487 18.45 7.72 12.54
C LEU A 487 18.76 7.58 11.04
N ASN A 488 19.67 6.66 10.70
CA ASN A 488 19.95 6.31 9.31
C ASN A 488 19.28 4.97 8.99
N ILE A 489 18.41 4.96 7.98
CA ILE A 489 17.86 3.73 7.41
C ILE A 489 18.42 3.63 5.99
N THR A 490 19.20 2.58 5.72
CA THR A 490 19.69 2.31 4.37
C THR A 490 18.89 1.14 3.84
N ALA A 491 17.97 1.40 2.93
CA ALA A 491 17.31 0.31 2.24
C ALA A 491 18.25 -0.23 1.18
N THR A 492 18.63 -1.49 1.31
CA THR A 492 19.50 -2.20 0.38
C THR A 492 18.64 -3.03 -0.57
N ASP A 493 18.75 -2.76 -1.87
CA ASP A 493 18.36 -3.53 -3.09
C ASP A 493 17.04 -4.33 -3.13
N VAL A 494 16.13 -4.22 -2.15
CA VAL A 494 14.98 -5.12 -2.03
C VAL A 494 13.74 -4.36 -1.60
N GLY A 495 13.01 -3.80 -2.57
CA GLY A 495 11.67 -3.25 -2.37
C GLY A 495 10.59 -4.34 -2.46
N TRP A 496 9.42 -4.06 -1.91
CA TRP A 496 8.23 -4.91 -2.04
C TRP A 496 7.48 -4.68 -3.37
N GLN A 497 7.83 -3.64 -4.13
CA GLN A 497 7.20 -3.24 -5.40
C GLN A 497 5.67 -3.03 -5.31
N THR A 498 5.16 -2.72 -4.11
CA THR A 498 3.73 -2.51 -3.82
C THR A 498 3.26 -1.07 -4.08
N SER A 499 4.21 -0.14 -4.25
CA SER A 499 3.98 1.27 -4.59
C SER A 499 3.55 1.51 -6.04
N GLN A 500 3.77 0.53 -6.94
CA GLN A 500 3.56 0.74 -8.37
C GLN A 500 2.16 1.26 -8.67
N SER A 501 2.11 2.43 -9.31
CA SER A 501 0.88 3.06 -9.73
C SER A 501 0.51 2.59 -11.13
N PRO A 502 -0.75 2.19 -11.39
CA PRO A 502 -1.18 1.91 -12.74
C PRO A 502 -1.17 3.20 -13.56
N TYR A 503 -0.61 3.14 -14.76
CA TYR A 503 -0.63 4.23 -15.73
C TYR A 503 -1.26 3.76 -17.03
N LEU A 504 -1.88 4.69 -17.76
CA LEU A 504 -2.39 4.45 -19.09
C LEU A 504 -1.26 4.65 -20.09
N VAL A 505 -1.21 3.75 -21.06
CA VAL A 505 -0.39 3.88 -22.25
C VAL A 505 -1.30 4.35 -23.37
N GLU A 506 -1.05 5.55 -23.87
CA GLU A 506 -1.68 6.05 -25.08
C GLU A 506 -1.04 5.48 -26.36
#